data_AF-A0A094CQF0-F1
#
_entry.id   AF-A0A094CQF0-F1
#
_cell.length_a   1.000
_cell.length_b   1.000
_cell.length_c   1.000
_cell.angle_alpha   90.00
_cell.angle_beta   90.00
_cell.angle_gamma   90.00
#
_symmetry.space_group_name_H-M   'P 1'
#
loop_
_entity.id
_entity.type
_entity.pdbx_description
1 polymer ?
#
loop_
_entity_poly.entity_id
_entity_poly.type
_entity_poly.pdbx_seq_one_letter_code
_entity_poly.pdbx_strand_id
1 'polypeptide(L)'
;MELDTILENVANDPPEHWRIHTVFTDASPDFIYNGRYHTNTDYIVCQSWNALRIVRYMVNEIVRDLLTPGATRSVPTPAALTGPEFDAQRLKSIAAMYNAQDEILYSVPQHTDALPDNMGGGDKARSPARSVWVDFRDRPEVEKPLAKISGALFLIWPLWFVGINDTASDGIKRTEEHMEECLKIAGGLKTDCAQN
;
A
#
# COMPACT_ATOMS: atom_id res chain seq x y z
N MET A 1 1.02 23.29 6.10
CA MET A 1 1.36 22.55 7.32
C MET A 1 0.13 22.20 8.14
N GLU A 2 -0.75 23.16 8.43
CA GLU A 2 -1.99 22.92 9.21
C GLU A 2 -2.86 21.79 8.66
N LEU A 3 -3.00 21.68 7.33
CA LEU A 3 -3.78 20.61 6.71
C LEU A 3 -3.23 19.21 7.01
N ASP A 4 -1.92 18.98 6.92
CA ASP A 4 -1.34 17.67 7.25
C ASP A 4 -1.51 17.37 8.75
N THR A 5 -1.38 18.37 9.63
CA THR A 5 -1.66 18.21 11.06
C THR A 5 -3.11 17.77 11.30
N ILE A 6 -4.09 18.36 10.59
CA ILE A 6 -5.49 17.94 10.71
C ILE A 6 -5.66 16.48 10.29
N LEU A 7 -5.07 16.08 9.17
CA LEU A 7 -5.13 14.70 8.67
C LEU A 7 -4.42 13.71 9.59
N GLU A 8 -3.30 14.12 10.18
CA GLU A 8 -2.56 13.36 11.19
C GLU A 8 -3.38 13.17 12.47
N ASN A 9 -4.08 14.20 12.93
CA ASN A 9 -4.95 14.10 14.10
C ASN A 9 -6.11 13.13 13.88
N VAL A 10 -6.71 13.13 12.68
CA VAL A 10 -7.72 12.11 12.30
C VAL A 10 -7.14 10.70 12.37
N ALA A 11 -5.87 10.52 11.99
CA ALA A 11 -5.20 9.22 12.02
C ALA A 11 -4.82 8.76 13.43
N ASN A 12 -4.59 9.68 14.36
CA ASN A 12 -4.08 9.38 15.71
C ASN A 12 -5.18 8.97 16.71
N ASP A 13 -6.43 9.38 16.49
CA ASP A 13 -7.55 9.02 17.36
C ASP A 13 -8.76 8.48 16.56
N PRO A 14 -8.60 7.35 15.85
CA PRO A 14 -9.71 6.75 15.14
C PRO A 14 -10.65 6.02 16.11
N PRO A 15 -11.94 5.90 15.77
CA PRO A 15 -12.86 5.00 16.45
C PRO A 15 -12.29 3.57 16.52
N GLU A 16 -12.69 2.80 17.53
CA GLU A 16 -12.13 1.46 17.77
C GLU A 16 -12.18 0.55 16.54
N HIS A 17 -13.32 0.52 15.85
CA HIS A 17 -13.52 -0.29 14.63
C HIS A 17 -12.73 0.22 13.40
N TRP A 18 -12.02 1.34 13.50
CA TRP A 18 -11.11 1.88 12.48
C TRP A 18 -9.64 1.72 12.85
N ARG A 19 -9.31 1.23 14.05
CA ARG A 19 -7.91 1.07 14.46
C ARG A 19 -7.21 0.06 13.55
N ILE A 20 -6.05 0.48 13.04
CA ILE A 20 -5.15 -0.41 12.32
C ILE A 20 -4.44 -1.30 13.34
N HIS A 21 -4.33 -2.59 13.06
CA HIS A 21 -3.49 -3.50 13.83
C HIS A 21 -2.29 -3.89 12.96
N THR A 22 -1.11 -3.47 13.38
CA THR A 22 0.14 -3.80 12.69
C THR A 22 0.70 -5.10 13.24
N VAL A 23 0.89 -6.07 12.37
CA VAL A 23 1.50 -7.35 12.70
C VAL A 23 2.91 -7.38 12.16
N PHE A 24 3.85 -7.80 13.01
CA PHE A 24 5.25 -8.01 12.67
C PHE A 24 5.49 -9.51 12.48
N THR A 25 6.20 -9.88 11.43
CA THR A 25 6.46 -11.28 11.10
C THR A 25 7.81 -11.44 10.42
N ASP A 26 8.49 -12.54 10.72
CA ASP A 26 9.69 -12.98 10.02
C ASP A 26 9.36 -13.79 8.76
N ALA A 27 8.07 -14.06 8.52
CA ALA A 27 7.63 -14.68 7.29
C ALA A 27 7.91 -13.76 6.10
N SER A 28 8.50 -14.31 5.04
CA SER A 28 8.85 -13.60 3.81
C SER A 28 8.01 -14.01 2.59
N PRO A 29 6.66 -14.04 2.66
CA PRO A 29 5.86 -14.22 1.45
C PRO A 29 5.95 -12.95 0.57
N ASP A 30 5.78 -13.13 -0.74
CA ASP A 30 5.97 -12.09 -1.77
C ASP A 30 5.17 -10.79 -1.54
N PHE A 31 4.11 -10.85 -0.72
CA PHE A 31 3.20 -9.74 -0.44
C PHE A 31 3.45 -9.04 0.90
N ILE A 32 4.38 -9.53 1.73
CA ILE A 32 4.71 -8.90 3.02
C ILE A 32 5.95 -8.02 2.84
N TYR A 33 5.72 -6.71 2.85
CA TYR A 33 6.77 -5.71 2.72
C TYR A 33 7.40 -5.42 4.08
N ASN A 34 8.74 -5.50 4.15
CA ASN A 34 9.54 -5.24 5.37
C ASN A 34 9.06 -5.98 6.63
N GLY A 35 8.58 -7.22 6.48
CA GLY A 35 8.16 -8.07 7.61
C GLY A 35 6.94 -7.53 8.36
N ARG A 36 6.12 -6.69 7.73
CA ARG A 36 4.99 -6.01 8.36
C ARG A 36 3.75 -6.06 7.49
N TYR A 37 2.59 -6.14 8.13
CA TYR A 37 1.30 -5.98 7.47
C TYR A 37 0.24 -5.41 8.39
N HIS A 38 -0.81 -4.86 7.79
CA HIS A 38 -1.97 -4.29 8.48
C HIS A 38 -3.15 -5.26 8.43
N THR A 39 -3.84 -5.35 9.56
CA THR A 39 -5.17 -5.93 9.65
C THR A 39 -6.13 -4.86 10.15
N ASN A 40 -7.21 -4.66 9.40
CA ASN A 40 -8.31 -3.74 9.69
C ASN A 40 -9.61 -4.55 9.81
N THR A 41 -10.64 -3.96 10.40
CA THR A 41 -11.97 -4.59 10.55
C THR A 41 -12.53 -5.13 9.23
N ASP A 42 -12.36 -4.37 8.15
CA ASP A 42 -12.77 -4.77 6.81
C ASP A 42 -11.95 -4.05 5.72
N TYR A 43 -12.16 -4.45 4.46
CA TYR A 43 -11.46 -3.92 3.30
C TYR A 43 -11.83 -2.47 2.96
N ILE A 44 -13.04 -2.00 3.32
CA ILE A 44 -13.45 -0.61 3.10
C ILE A 44 -12.72 0.31 4.08
N VAL A 45 -12.58 -0.10 5.35
CA VAL A 45 -11.76 0.62 6.34
C VAL A 45 -10.31 0.69 5.86
N CYS A 46 -9.76 -0.45 5.43
CA CYS A 46 -8.40 -0.52 4.89
C CYS A 46 -8.21 0.42 3.69
N GLN A 47 -9.16 0.42 2.75
CA GLN A 47 -9.14 1.32 1.59
C GLN A 47 -9.28 2.79 1.97
N SER A 48 -10.10 3.10 2.96
CA SER A 48 -10.30 4.47 3.45
C SER A 48 -9.00 5.02 4.05
N TRP A 49 -8.25 4.17 4.77
CA TRP A 49 -6.90 4.52 5.23
C TRP A 49 -5.93 4.75 4.08
N ASN A 50 -5.96 3.91 3.04
CA ASN A 50 -5.12 4.12 1.85
C ASN A 50 -5.44 5.45 1.15
N ALA A 51 -6.71 5.81 1.02
CA ALA A 51 -7.11 7.11 0.48
C ALA A 51 -6.54 8.28 1.32
N LEU A 52 -6.64 8.20 2.66
CA LEU A 52 -6.07 9.21 3.55
C LEU A 52 -4.54 9.31 3.39
N ARG A 53 -3.84 8.18 3.28
CA ARG A 53 -2.38 8.14 3.08
C ARG A 53 -1.96 8.79 1.77
N ILE A 54 -2.69 8.56 0.67
CA ILE A 54 -2.46 9.22 -0.61
C ILE A 54 -2.62 10.74 -0.46
N VAL A 55 -3.71 11.20 0.18
CA VAL A 55 -3.93 12.64 0.41
C VAL A 55 -2.79 13.24 1.23
N ARG A 56 -2.37 12.58 2.31
CA ARG A 56 -1.22 13.02 3.13
C ARG A 56 0.07 13.05 2.34
N TYR A 57 0.32 12.07 1.47
CA TYR A 57 1.48 12.07 0.57
C TYR A 57 1.42 13.30 -0.34
N MET A 58 0.33 13.52 -1.05
CA MET A 58 0.19 14.64 -2.01
C MET A 58 0.37 16.01 -1.34
N VAL A 59 -0.20 16.19 -0.13
CA VAL A 59 0.00 17.44 0.64
C VAL A 59 1.47 17.63 1.00
N ASN A 60 2.16 16.58 1.43
CA ASN A 60 3.57 16.66 1.80
C ASN A 60 4.50 16.78 0.59
N GLU A 61 4.14 16.23 -0.56
CA GLU A 61 4.84 16.42 -1.83
C GLU A 61 4.82 17.90 -2.24
N ILE A 62 3.64 18.55 -2.20
CA ILE A 62 3.51 19.99 -2.47
C ILE A 62 4.39 20.80 -1.51
N VAL A 63 4.39 20.46 -0.21
CA VAL A 63 5.24 21.13 0.79
C VAL A 63 6.72 20.93 0.49
N ARG A 64 7.15 19.69 0.21
CA ARG A 64 8.53 19.37 -0.17
C ARG A 64 8.96 20.20 -1.38
N ASP A 65 8.13 20.29 -2.41
CA ASP A 65 8.46 20.97 -3.67
C ASP A 65 8.54 22.49 -3.47
N LEU A 66 7.60 23.08 -2.73
CA LEU A 66 7.63 24.51 -2.39
C LEU A 66 8.85 24.91 -1.55
N LEU A 67 9.32 24.01 -0.68
CA LEU A 67 10.48 24.22 0.18
C LEU A 67 11.79 23.73 -0.43
N THR A 68 11.76 23.15 -1.64
CA THR A 68 12.97 22.73 -2.35
C THR A 68 13.47 23.87 -3.24
N PRO A 69 14.68 24.42 -2.98
CA PRO A 69 15.21 25.51 -3.78
C PRO A 69 15.29 25.13 -5.27
N GLY A 70 14.65 25.92 -6.13
CA GLY A 70 14.70 25.74 -7.58
C GLY A 70 13.76 24.66 -8.16
N ALA A 71 12.93 23.99 -7.34
CA ALA A 71 12.01 22.95 -7.83
C ALA A 71 10.83 23.50 -8.66
N THR A 72 10.29 24.67 -8.29
CA THR A 72 9.17 25.30 -9.02
C THR A 72 9.56 26.64 -9.62
N ARG A 73 9.91 26.65 -10.93
CA ARG A 73 10.19 27.88 -11.70
C ARG A 73 8.95 28.76 -11.90
N SER A 74 7.75 28.20 -11.72
CA SER A 74 6.46 28.78 -12.10
C SER A 74 5.71 29.47 -10.96
N VAL A 75 6.13 29.27 -9.70
CA VAL A 75 5.48 29.86 -8.53
C VAL A 75 6.38 30.98 -8.02
N PRO A 76 5.91 32.24 -7.94
CA PRO A 76 6.67 33.31 -7.30
C PRO A 76 6.84 32.96 -5.82
N THR A 77 7.98 32.40 -5.46
CA THR A 77 8.26 32.08 -4.05
C THR A 77 8.49 33.42 -3.33
N PRO A 78 7.65 33.80 -2.36
CA PRO A 78 7.90 35.01 -1.58
C PRO A 78 9.23 34.82 -0.85
N ALA A 79 10.16 35.77 -1.05
CA ALA A 79 11.47 35.87 -0.41
C ALA A 79 11.97 34.55 0.22
N ALA A 80 12.56 33.68 -0.62
CA ALA A 80 13.30 32.46 -0.28
C ALA A 80 12.89 31.83 1.07
N LEU A 81 11.91 30.92 1.05
CA LEU A 81 11.56 30.00 2.15
C LEU A 81 12.77 29.10 2.47
N THR A 82 13.79 29.72 3.06
CA THR A 82 15.13 29.20 3.27
C THR A 82 15.49 29.47 4.72
N GLY A 83 16.15 28.49 5.34
CA GLY A 83 16.49 28.55 6.74
C GLY A 83 16.23 27.22 7.44
N PRO A 84 16.79 27.03 8.65
CA PRO A 84 16.71 25.76 9.36
C PRO A 84 15.28 25.30 9.62
N GLU A 85 14.32 26.20 9.88
CA GLU A 85 12.92 25.80 10.07
C GLU A 85 12.27 25.21 8.81
N PHE A 86 12.59 25.75 7.64
CA PHE A 86 12.06 25.29 6.35
C PHE A 86 12.72 23.99 5.92
N ASP A 87 14.01 23.83 6.18
CA ASP A 87 14.72 22.56 5.97
C ASP A 87 14.16 21.46 6.87
N ALA A 88 13.94 21.75 8.17
CA ALA A 88 13.32 20.83 9.10
C ALA A 88 11.91 20.42 8.64
N GLN A 89 11.10 21.38 8.18
CA GLN A 89 9.78 21.10 7.66
C GLN A 89 9.82 20.26 6.37
N ARG A 90 10.76 20.56 5.46
CA ARG A 90 10.96 19.78 4.23
C ARG A 90 11.32 18.33 4.56
N LEU A 91 12.25 18.11 5.50
CA LEU A 91 12.61 16.76 5.96
C LEU A 91 11.43 16.04 6.63
N LYS A 92 10.63 16.76 7.43
CA LYS A 92 9.40 16.21 8.01
C LYS A 92 8.42 15.75 6.93
N SER A 93 8.23 16.54 5.87
CA SER A 93 7.34 16.18 4.76
C SER A 93 7.85 14.97 3.98
N ILE A 94 9.16 14.88 3.74
CA ILE A 94 9.77 13.69 3.12
C ILE A 94 9.55 12.44 3.98
N ALA A 95 9.73 12.54 5.30
CA ALA A 95 9.48 11.42 6.21
C ALA A 95 8.00 10.99 6.20
N ALA A 96 7.06 11.95 6.17
CA ALA A 96 5.63 11.66 6.08
C ALA A 96 5.27 10.95 4.76
N MET A 97 5.89 11.33 3.65
CA MET A 97 5.73 10.67 2.34
C MET A 97 6.17 9.22 2.37
N TYR A 98 7.39 8.93 2.87
CA TYR A 98 7.87 7.55 3.00
C TYR A 98 6.99 6.72 3.92
N ASN A 99 6.57 7.28 5.05
CA ASN A 99 5.66 6.59 5.97
C ASN A 99 4.32 6.26 5.28
N ALA A 100 3.76 7.17 4.50
CA ALA A 100 2.52 6.91 3.76
C ALA A 100 2.67 5.78 2.73
N GLN A 101 3.82 5.67 2.05
CA GLN A 101 4.10 4.58 1.10
C GLN A 101 4.21 3.23 1.81
N ASP A 102 5.04 3.15 2.85
CA ASP A 102 5.23 1.93 3.63
C ASP A 102 3.89 1.42 4.18
N GLU A 103 3.07 2.33 4.71
CA GLU A 103 1.76 2.01 5.26
C GLU A 103 0.74 1.51 4.22
N ILE A 104 0.81 2.00 2.98
CA ILE A 104 0.03 1.45 1.85
C ILE A 104 0.51 0.04 1.52
N LEU A 105 1.82 -0.20 1.50
CA LEU A 105 2.38 -1.53 1.22
C LEU A 105 2.02 -2.54 2.32
N TYR A 106 2.01 -2.12 3.59
CA TYR A 106 1.55 -2.96 4.70
C TYR A 106 0.06 -3.35 4.56
N SER A 107 -0.75 -2.60 3.83
CA SER A 107 -2.16 -2.93 3.58
C SER A 107 -2.36 -4.04 2.53
N VAL A 108 -1.33 -4.37 1.76
CA VAL A 108 -1.42 -5.28 0.62
C VAL A 108 -1.90 -6.68 1.04
N PRO A 109 -1.33 -7.33 2.06
CA PRO A 109 -1.74 -8.68 2.45
C PRO A 109 -3.23 -8.83 2.78
N GLN A 110 -3.86 -7.82 3.38
CA GLN A 110 -5.29 -7.87 3.71
C GLN A 110 -6.19 -7.82 2.46
N HIS A 111 -5.79 -7.10 1.41
CA HIS A 111 -6.57 -6.99 0.18
C HIS A 111 -6.33 -8.17 -0.79
N THR A 112 -5.23 -8.88 -0.61
CA THR A 112 -4.83 -10.03 -1.44
C THR A 112 -5.11 -11.37 -0.77
N ASP A 113 -5.70 -11.38 0.43
CA ASP A 113 -5.87 -12.56 1.29
C ASP A 113 -4.53 -13.33 1.49
N ALA A 114 -3.41 -12.62 1.48
CA ALA A 114 -2.05 -13.17 1.65
C ALA A 114 -1.58 -13.15 3.12
N LEU A 115 -2.53 -13.22 4.06
CA LEU A 115 -2.25 -13.23 5.49
C LEU A 115 -1.83 -14.64 5.94
N PRO A 116 -0.79 -14.78 6.78
CA PRO A 116 -0.41 -16.09 7.31
C PRO A 116 -1.54 -16.66 8.19
N ASP A 117 -1.91 -17.92 7.95
CA ASP A 117 -2.92 -18.68 8.72
C ASP A 117 -2.51 -18.78 10.20
N ASN A 118 -2.95 -17.85 11.04
CA ASN A 118 -2.76 -17.90 12.50
C ASN A 118 -3.96 -17.33 13.27
N MET A 119 -5.19 -17.55 12.78
CA MET A 119 -6.43 -17.34 13.55
C MET A 119 -7.41 -18.49 13.34
N GLY A 120 -7.22 -19.61 14.05
CA GLY A 120 -8.20 -20.69 14.12
C GLY A 120 -7.56 -22.01 14.54
N GLY A 121 -7.81 -22.43 15.78
CA GLY A 121 -7.28 -23.68 16.33
C GLY A 121 -7.76 -24.94 15.58
N GLY A 122 -6.92 -25.97 15.61
CA GLY A 122 -7.25 -27.33 15.20
C GLY A 122 -6.51 -27.81 13.96
N ASP A 123 -5.42 -28.56 14.19
CA ASP A 123 -4.82 -29.54 13.27
C ASP A 123 -4.79 -29.20 11.78
N LYS A 124 -3.83 -28.38 11.34
CA LYS A 124 -3.24 -28.54 10.01
C LYS A 124 -1.73 -28.37 10.05
N ALA A 125 -1.06 -29.49 9.80
CA ALA A 125 0.37 -29.56 9.62
C ALA A 125 0.84 -28.59 8.53
N ARG A 126 1.79 -27.71 8.89
CA ARG A 126 2.93 -27.34 8.05
C ARG A 126 2.62 -26.79 6.64
N SER A 127 1.58 -25.98 6.48
CA SER A 127 1.44 -25.18 5.25
C SER A 127 2.20 -23.86 5.43
N PRO A 128 3.23 -23.56 4.60
CA PRO A 128 3.75 -22.20 4.52
C PRO A 128 2.60 -21.29 4.12
N ALA A 129 2.56 -20.05 4.60
CA ALA A 129 1.55 -19.05 4.26
C ALA A 129 1.30 -19.04 2.74
N ARG A 130 0.30 -19.81 2.30
CA ARG A 130 0.01 -20.06 0.90
C ARG A 130 -0.95 -18.97 0.54
N SER A 131 -0.43 -17.87 0.01
CA SER A 131 -1.30 -16.85 -0.56
C SER A 131 -2.15 -17.50 -1.66
N VAL A 132 -3.37 -17.02 -1.82
CA VAL A 132 -4.25 -17.40 -2.94
C VAL A 132 -3.51 -17.29 -4.29
N TRP A 133 -2.50 -16.41 -4.37
CA TRP A 133 -1.60 -16.14 -5.49
C TRP A 133 -0.52 -17.20 -5.76
N VAL A 134 0.03 -17.85 -4.74
CA VAL A 134 0.96 -18.98 -4.95
C VAL A 134 0.23 -20.19 -5.57
N ASP A 135 -1.03 -20.41 -5.20
CA ASP A 135 -1.85 -21.50 -5.78
C ASP A 135 -2.19 -21.23 -7.26
N PHE A 136 -2.31 -19.97 -7.68
CA PHE A 136 -2.54 -19.59 -9.09
C PHE A 136 -1.38 -20.00 -10.02
N ARG A 137 -0.13 -19.99 -9.54
CA ARG A 137 1.06 -20.25 -10.37
C ARG A 137 1.37 -21.75 -10.49
N ASP A 138 1.15 -22.51 -9.42
CA ASP A 138 1.67 -23.88 -9.29
C ASP A 138 0.62 -24.97 -9.57
N ARG A 139 -0.68 -24.66 -9.62
CA ARG A 139 -1.76 -25.66 -9.80
C ARG A 139 -2.93 -25.15 -10.65
N PRO A 140 -2.85 -25.20 -12.00
CA PRO A 140 -3.90 -24.71 -12.89
C PRO A 140 -5.21 -25.52 -12.82
N GLU A 141 -5.16 -26.74 -12.29
CA GLU A 141 -6.25 -27.74 -12.28
C GLU A 141 -6.99 -27.89 -10.93
N VAL A 142 -6.59 -27.14 -9.90
CA VAL A 142 -7.37 -27.05 -8.65
C VAL A 142 -8.43 -25.97 -8.81
N GLU A 143 -9.67 -26.27 -8.40
CA GLU A 143 -10.79 -25.33 -8.44
C GLU A 143 -10.42 -24.08 -7.62
N LYS A 144 -10.19 -22.99 -8.36
CA LYS A 144 -9.59 -21.76 -7.84
C LYS A 144 -10.46 -21.24 -6.70
N PRO A 145 -9.94 -21.01 -5.48
CA PRO A 145 -10.65 -20.11 -4.58
C PRO A 145 -10.78 -18.80 -5.35
N LEU A 146 -12.02 -18.35 -5.56
CA LEU A 146 -12.29 -17.03 -6.08
C LEU A 146 -11.62 -16.07 -5.09
N ALA A 147 -10.37 -15.68 -5.37
CA ALA A 147 -9.81 -14.47 -4.82
C ALA A 147 -10.93 -13.45 -4.97
N LYS A 148 -11.35 -12.81 -3.89
CA LYS A 148 -12.33 -11.74 -4.00
C LYS A 148 -11.63 -10.64 -4.79
N ILE A 149 -11.72 -10.70 -6.13
CA ILE A 149 -11.12 -9.76 -7.07
C ILE A 149 -11.46 -8.31 -6.66
N SER A 150 -12.59 -8.13 -5.97
CA SER A 150 -12.98 -6.88 -5.32
C SER A 150 -11.91 -6.29 -4.39
N GLY A 151 -11.19 -7.10 -3.61
CA GLY A 151 -10.13 -6.65 -2.69
C GLY A 151 -8.93 -6.07 -3.45
N ALA A 152 -8.43 -6.81 -4.44
CA ALA A 152 -7.30 -6.37 -5.28
C ALA A 152 -7.64 -5.13 -6.13
N LEU A 153 -8.91 -4.96 -6.55
CA LEU A 153 -9.36 -3.73 -7.24
C LEU A 153 -9.13 -2.47 -6.40
N PHE A 154 -9.23 -2.56 -5.07
CA PHE A 154 -8.98 -1.42 -4.18
C PHE A 154 -7.50 -1.02 -4.14
N LEU A 155 -6.58 -1.93 -4.48
CA LEU A 155 -5.14 -1.67 -4.48
C LEU A 155 -4.58 -1.09 -5.79
N ILE A 156 -5.31 -1.15 -6.90
CA ILE A 156 -4.81 -0.67 -8.20
C ILE A 156 -4.33 0.78 -8.10
N TRP A 157 -5.18 1.67 -7.57
CA TRP A 157 -4.83 3.09 -7.46
C TRP A 157 -3.76 3.38 -6.40
N PRO A 158 -3.84 2.85 -5.17
CA PRO A 158 -2.78 3.03 -4.18
C PRO A 158 -1.41 2.53 -4.62
N LEU A 159 -1.33 1.36 -5.27
CA LEU A 159 -0.04 0.81 -5.68
C LEU A 159 0.52 1.47 -6.92
N TRP A 160 -0.33 1.78 -7.91
CA TRP A 160 0.08 2.64 -9.02
C TRP A 160 0.68 3.95 -8.50
N PHE A 161 -0.02 4.60 -7.56
CA PHE A 161 0.46 5.84 -6.95
C PHE A 161 1.82 5.67 -6.27
N VAL A 162 1.99 4.63 -5.45
CA VAL A 162 3.26 4.37 -4.76
C VAL A 162 4.40 4.04 -5.73
N GLY A 163 4.12 3.33 -6.83
CA GLY A 163 5.11 2.86 -7.82
C GLY A 163 5.64 3.93 -8.78
N ILE A 164 4.79 4.90 -9.18
CA ILE A 164 5.20 5.97 -10.12
C ILE A 164 5.95 7.12 -9.46
N ASN A 165 5.91 7.21 -8.13
CA ASN A 165 6.47 8.34 -7.39
C ASN A 165 8.00 8.30 -7.38
N ASP A 166 8.62 9.48 -7.34
CA ASP A 166 10.08 9.66 -7.35
C ASP A 166 10.79 9.08 -6.12
N THR A 167 10.03 8.81 -5.05
CA THR A 167 10.46 8.16 -3.81
C THR A 167 10.42 6.62 -3.89
N ALA A 168 9.90 6.03 -4.97
CA ALA A 168 9.77 4.58 -5.11
C ALA A 168 11.15 3.88 -5.21
N SER A 169 11.47 3.06 -4.21
CA SER A 169 12.67 2.21 -4.23
C SER A 169 12.52 0.99 -5.14
N ASP A 170 13.62 0.32 -5.47
CA ASP A 170 13.59 -0.92 -6.27
C ASP A 170 12.82 -2.07 -5.56
N GLY A 171 12.67 -2.01 -4.24
CA GLY A 171 11.80 -2.92 -3.50
C GLY A 171 10.32 -2.67 -3.80
N ILE A 172 9.93 -1.40 -3.87
CA ILE A 172 8.56 -0.97 -4.15
C ILE A 172 8.14 -1.33 -5.57
N LYS A 173 9.02 -1.08 -6.56
CA LYS A 173 8.79 -1.43 -7.96
C LYS A 173 8.58 -2.93 -8.17
N ARG A 174 9.33 -3.77 -7.43
CA ARG A 174 9.12 -5.23 -7.47
C ARG A 174 7.76 -5.67 -6.93
N THR A 175 7.21 -4.98 -5.92
CA THR A 175 5.86 -5.28 -5.41
C THR A 175 4.78 -4.91 -6.42
N GLU A 176 4.95 -3.80 -7.14
CA GLU A 176 4.09 -3.40 -8.26
C GLU A 176 4.15 -4.41 -9.42
N GLU A 177 5.35 -4.80 -9.86
CA GLU A 177 5.56 -5.79 -10.92
C GLU A 177 4.87 -7.14 -10.62
N HIS A 178 5.01 -7.65 -9.39
CA HIS A 178 4.34 -8.87 -8.97
C HIS A 178 2.81 -8.71 -9.00
N MET A 179 2.29 -7.55 -8.64
CA MET A 179 0.84 -7.32 -8.71
C MET A 179 0.35 -7.17 -10.15
N GLU A 180 1.10 -6.50 -11.02
CA GLU A 180 0.77 -6.45 -12.45
C GLU A 180 0.74 -7.86 -13.07
N GLU A 181 1.70 -8.71 -12.74
CA GLU A 181 1.72 -10.11 -13.18
C GLU A 181 0.45 -10.84 -12.68
N CYS A 182 0.06 -10.63 -11.41
CA CYS A 182 -1.17 -11.19 -10.85
C CYS A 182 -2.45 -10.67 -11.53
N LEU A 183 -2.51 -9.38 -11.87
CA LEU A 183 -3.66 -8.77 -12.57
C LEU A 183 -3.76 -9.27 -14.03
N LYS A 184 -2.62 -9.50 -14.70
CA LYS A 184 -2.59 -10.08 -16.06
C LYS A 184 -3.13 -11.52 -16.06
N ILE A 185 -2.86 -12.31 -15.03
CA ILE A 185 -3.41 -13.67 -14.87
C ILE A 185 -4.94 -13.64 -14.71
N ALA A 186 -5.50 -12.66 -13.98
CA ALA A 186 -6.95 -12.49 -13.85
C ALA A 186 -7.63 -12.07 -15.17
N GLY A 187 -6.93 -11.30 -16.03
CA GLY A 187 -7.41 -10.89 -17.35
C GLY A 187 -7.41 -12.00 -18.42
N GLY A 188 -6.64 -13.09 -18.21
CA GLY A 188 -6.54 -14.23 -19.13
C GLY A 188 -7.76 -15.16 -19.16
N LEU A 189 -8.78 -14.93 -18.33
CA LEU A 189 -9.98 -15.78 -18.24
C LEU A 189 -11.03 -15.57 -19.34
N LYS A 190 -10.70 -14.87 -20.44
CA LYS A 190 -11.53 -14.81 -21.64
C LYS A 190 -10.72 -15.15 -22.88
N THR A 191 -10.67 -16.43 -23.23
CA THR A 191 -10.59 -16.84 -24.65
C THR A 191 -11.04 -18.29 -24.93
N ASP A 192 -11.24 -19.14 -23.92
CA ASP A 192 -11.55 -20.57 -24.18
C ASP A 192 -12.99 -21.00 -23.85
N CYS A 193 -13.99 -20.17 -24.20
CA CYS A 193 -15.40 -20.60 -24.16
C CYS A 193 -16.11 -20.50 -25.53
N ALA A 194 -15.35 -20.42 -26.63
CA ALA A 194 -15.94 -20.40 -27.97
C ALA A 194 -15.24 -21.42 -28.89
N GLN A 195 -15.31 -22.70 -28.53
CA GLN A 195 -15.15 -23.82 -29.46
C GLN A 195 -15.77 -25.08 -28.85
N ASN A 196 -17.09 -25.21 -29.02
CA ASN A 196 -17.81 -26.46 -29.31
C ASN A 196 -19.23 -26.12 -29.74
#